data_AF-A0A954F9M3-F1
#
_entry.id   AF-A0A954F9M3-F1
#
_cell.length_a   1.000
_cell.length_b   1.000
_cell.length_c   1.000
_cell.angle_alpha   90.00
_cell.angle_beta   90.00
_cell.angle_gamma   90.00
#
_symmetry.space_group_name_H-M   'P 1'
#
loop_
_entity.id
_entity.type
_entity.pdbx_description
1 polymer ?
#
loop_
_entity_poly.entity_id
_entity_poly.type
_entity_poly.pdbx_seq_one_letter_code
_entity_poly.pdbx_strand_id
1 'polypeptide(L)'
;MKIVLSIICLFVGFSSVANAKDAPVQITKSGTKVNVTIAGKPFATYNTGGDLPKPFFSPVRAADGTIITRSLVAPEDHPHHKGIWVAVDEVNEVDFWAEKGKIKNSEVKIIKAAGNPGVMQVTNQWLGADGKPIVTETTVISIYANRLLTYDITFKAGDKPVVFEDTKEGLFGIRLPNGMREKEEGSVENNTGIKGTKDNWGKPTEWIDYYGPLHGKLYGVALMDSPQNYKKSRYHVRNYGLFTISPFGDHSYTNKKSPADPKHLKAGATFNLKYGLYIHEGDTAQGKVAQAYQQFLKVTGPKSADKKQTAKPQTKAKKVSAAPQKPAAPAKKVAVAPQKEKSAPVEPIPATEAVSNPDCNCCPAPVQRRRGLFRLRRNR
;
A
#
# COMPACT_ATOMS: atom_id res chain seq x y z
N MET A 1 50.17 37.89 48.31
CA MET A 1 49.96 36.43 48.38
C MET A 1 48.74 36.22 49.28
N LYS A 2 47.57 35.71 48.87
CA LYS A 2 47.17 34.84 47.75
C LYS A 2 45.74 35.22 47.33
N ILE A 3 45.49 35.20 46.03
CA ILE A 3 44.18 35.35 45.38
C ILE A 3 43.45 34.02 45.53
N VAL A 4 42.23 34.00 46.07
CA VAL A 4 41.36 32.81 46.06
C VAL A 4 40.24 33.06 45.07
N LEU A 5 40.33 32.34 43.94
CA LEU A 5 39.43 32.38 42.80
C LEU A 5 38.30 31.37 43.06
N SER A 6 37.10 31.84 43.42
CA SER A 6 35.91 30.98 43.49
C SER A 6 35.33 30.79 42.10
N ILE A 7 35.67 29.67 41.47
CA ILE A 7 35.05 29.19 40.24
C ILE A 7 33.72 28.54 40.61
N ILE A 8 32.62 29.26 40.42
CA ILE A 8 31.26 28.69 40.44
C ILE A 8 31.06 28.00 39.08
N CYS A 9 31.31 26.69 39.04
CA CYS A 9 30.88 25.83 37.92
C CYS A 9 29.36 25.69 37.95
N LEU A 10 28.68 26.54 37.19
CA LEU A 10 27.26 26.41 36.89
C LEU A 10 27.07 25.20 35.95
N PHE A 11 26.86 24.01 36.51
CA PHE A 11 26.41 22.85 35.75
C PHE A 11 24.95 23.09 35.34
N VAL A 12 24.75 23.70 34.17
CA VAL A 12 23.44 23.71 33.50
C VAL A 12 23.24 22.31 32.92
N GLY A 13 22.66 21.42 33.72
CA GLY A 13 22.14 20.14 33.25
C GLY A 13 20.97 20.40 32.31
N PHE A 14 21.24 20.50 31.01
CA PHE A 14 20.20 20.44 29.98
C PHE A 14 19.70 18.99 29.90
N SER A 15 18.81 18.62 30.82
CA SER A 15 18.00 17.41 30.69
C SER A 15 16.92 17.68 29.64
N SER A 16 17.22 17.43 28.38
CA SER A 16 16.22 17.38 27.32
C SER A 16 15.36 16.13 27.50
N VAL A 17 14.40 16.21 28.42
CA VAL A 17 13.30 15.26 28.47
C VAL A 17 12.39 15.63 27.29
N ALA A 18 12.69 15.11 26.11
CA ALA A 18 11.77 15.19 24.99
C ALA A 18 10.45 14.54 25.43
N ASN A 19 9.43 15.37 25.67
CA ASN A 19 8.13 14.89 26.10
C ASN A 19 7.54 14.04 24.96
N ALA A 20 7.19 12.78 25.25
CA ALA A 20 6.49 11.91 24.31
C ALA A 20 5.16 12.52 23.79
N LYS A 21 4.67 13.60 24.42
CA LYS A 21 3.50 14.39 24.00
C LYS A 21 3.72 15.24 22.74
N ASP A 22 4.96 15.56 22.37
CA ASP A 22 5.26 16.41 21.19
C ASP A 22 5.46 15.60 19.89
N ALA A 23 5.45 14.26 20.00
CA ALA A 23 5.59 13.39 18.85
C ALA A 23 4.33 13.43 17.97
N PRO A 24 4.46 13.63 16.64
CA PRO A 24 3.32 13.81 15.76
C PRO A 24 2.55 12.51 15.48
N VAL A 25 3.09 11.33 15.76
CA VAL A 25 2.37 10.05 15.68
C VAL A 25 2.45 9.34 17.02
N GLN A 26 1.32 8.84 17.52
CA GLN A 26 1.26 8.03 18.75
C GLN A 26 0.46 6.75 18.50
N ILE A 27 0.94 5.63 19.03
CA ILE A 27 0.35 4.30 18.89
C ILE A 27 0.09 3.73 20.28
N THR A 28 -1.17 3.37 20.55
CA THR A 28 -1.60 2.81 21.84
C THR A 28 -2.37 1.52 21.62
N LYS A 29 -2.03 0.46 22.35
CA LYS A 29 -2.75 -0.81 22.30
C LYS A 29 -3.73 -0.89 23.47
N SER A 30 -4.97 -1.27 23.19
CA SER A 30 -6.03 -1.52 24.18
C SER A 30 -6.79 -2.78 23.78
N GLY A 31 -6.54 -3.88 24.50
CA GLY A 31 -7.10 -5.19 24.18
C GLY A 31 -6.78 -5.62 22.74
N THR A 32 -7.83 -5.90 21.95
CA THR A 32 -7.78 -6.31 20.54
C THR A 32 -7.78 -5.14 19.56
N LYS A 33 -7.48 -3.93 20.04
CA LYS A 33 -7.42 -2.71 19.23
C LYS A 33 -6.09 -1.99 19.40
N VAL A 34 -5.59 -1.41 18.31
CA VAL A 34 -4.45 -0.48 18.33
C VAL A 34 -4.92 0.85 17.77
N ASN A 35 -4.91 1.88 18.58
CA ASN A 35 -5.31 3.22 18.19
C ASN A 35 -4.07 4.03 17.79
N VAL A 36 -4.17 4.70 16.65
CA VAL A 36 -3.15 5.60 16.14
C VAL A 36 -3.71 7.01 16.10
N THR A 37 -2.98 7.96 16.68
CA THR A 37 -3.25 9.39 16.56
C THR A 37 -2.14 10.07 15.78
N ILE A 38 -2.48 11.13 15.07
CA ILE A 38 -1.54 12.02 14.39
C ILE A 38 -1.82 13.46 14.83
N ALA A 39 -0.81 14.16 15.35
CA ALA A 39 -0.91 15.49 15.95
C ALA A 39 -2.05 15.59 16.99
N GLY A 40 -2.17 14.57 17.85
CA GLY A 40 -3.21 14.48 18.88
C GLY A 40 -4.61 14.12 18.37
N LYS A 41 -4.85 14.05 17.05
CA LYS A 41 -6.15 13.69 16.47
C LYS A 41 -6.23 12.21 16.10
N PRO A 42 -7.39 11.54 16.24
CA PRO A 42 -7.56 10.16 15.78
C PRO A 42 -7.24 10.01 14.29
N PHE A 43 -6.37 9.04 13.95
CA PHE A 43 -6.03 8.70 12.57
C PHE A 43 -6.65 7.37 12.15
N ALA A 44 -6.32 6.27 12.84
CA ALA A 44 -6.81 4.95 12.49
C ALA A 44 -6.85 4.00 13.69
N THR A 45 -7.71 2.97 13.62
CA THR A 45 -7.74 1.87 14.59
C THR A 45 -7.47 0.54 13.89
N TYR A 46 -6.42 -0.18 14.29
CA TYR A 46 -6.17 -1.56 13.86
C TYR A 46 -6.98 -2.52 14.73
N ASN A 47 -7.82 -3.35 14.12
CA ASN A 47 -8.70 -4.28 14.81
C ASN A 47 -8.17 -5.71 14.64
N THR A 48 -8.03 -6.44 15.75
CA THR A 48 -7.44 -7.79 15.81
C THR A 48 -8.29 -8.78 16.61
N GLY A 49 -9.60 -8.51 16.76
CA GLY A 49 -10.53 -9.38 17.49
C GLY A 49 -10.49 -10.82 16.98
N GLY A 50 -10.52 -11.78 17.90
CA GLY A 50 -10.47 -13.21 17.56
C GLY A 50 -11.73 -13.72 16.85
N ASP A 51 -12.82 -12.96 16.94
CA ASP A 51 -14.10 -13.13 16.24
C ASP A 51 -14.06 -12.58 14.81
N LEU A 52 -13.08 -11.73 14.47
CA LEU A 52 -12.92 -11.19 13.12
C LEU A 52 -12.35 -12.25 12.17
N PRO A 53 -12.74 -12.21 10.88
CA PRO A 53 -12.20 -13.11 9.85
C PRO A 53 -10.76 -12.76 9.49
N LYS A 54 -10.37 -11.50 9.64
CA LYS A 54 -9.03 -10.97 9.39
C LYS A 54 -8.78 -9.66 10.15
N PRO A 55 -7.52 -9.27 10.40
CA PRO A 55 -7.18 -7.97 10.95
C PRO A 55 -7.24 -6.86 9.90
N PHE A 56 -7.58 -5.64 10.31
CA PHE A 56 -7.65 -4.48 9.41
C PHE A 56 -7.60 -3.14 10.16
N PHE A 57 -7.18 -2.07 9.49
CA PHE A 57 -7.45 -0.71 9.97
C PHE A 57 -8.86 -0.27 9.59
N SER A 58 -9.68 0.16 10.54
CA SER A 58 -10.92 0.90 10.30
C SER A 58 -11.46 1.49 11.62
N PRO A 59 -12.00 2.73 11.64
CA PRO A 59 -11.99 3.70 10.54
C PRO A 59 -10.58 4.23 10.27
N VAL A 60 -10.38 4.82 9.09
CA VAL A 60 -9.18 5.60 8.74
C VAL A 60 -9.60 7.03 8.38
N ARG A 61 -8.83 8.04 8.81
CA ARG A 61 -9.23 9.45 8.75
C ARG A 61 -8.22 10.37 8.05
N ALA A 62 -8.74 11.37 7.35
CA ALA A 62 -8.01 12.53 6.85
C ALA A 62 -7.59 13.49 8.00
N ALA A 63 -6.98 14.64 7.67
CA ALA A 63 -6.42 15.54 8.67
C ALA A 63 -7.48 16.30 9.48
N ASP A 64 -8.63 16.58 8.87
CA ASP A 64 -9.78 17.18 9.54
C ASP A 64 -10.67 16.17 10.26
N GLY A 65 -10.34 14.87 10.20
CA GLY A 65 -11.09 13.80 10.86
C GLY A 65 -12.12 13.11 9.96
N THR A 66 -12.31 13.56 8.72
CA THR A 66 -13.16 12.91 7.72
C THR A 66 -12.76 11.44 7.55
N ILE A 67 -13.73 10.52 7.60
CA ILE A 67 -13.48 9.08 7.41
C ILE A 67 -13.31 8.80 5.92
N ILE A 68 -12.18 8.22 5.55
CA ILE A 68 -11.79 7.92 4.15
C ILE A 68 -11.86 6.41 3.83
N THR A 69 -12.53 5.64 4.68
CA THR A 69 -12.84 4.22 4.46
C THR A 69 -14.35 4.01 4.48
N ARG A 70 -14.86 3.09 3.66
CA ARG A 70 -16.28 2.72 3.69
C ARG A 70 -16.71 2.25 5.09
N SER A 71 -17.94 2.58 5.47
CA SER A 71 -18.59 2.00 6.66
C SER A 71 -18.63 0.48 6.58
N LEU A 72 -18.44 -0.18 7.72
CA LEU A 72 -18.62 -1.63 7.86
C LEU A 72 -20.03 -2.01 8.35
N VAL A 73 -20.85 -1.02 8.71
CA VAL A 73 -22.24 -1.24 9.13
C VAL A 73 -23.11 -1.38 7.88
N ALA A 74 -23.79 -2.53 7.75
CA ALA A 74 -24.71 -2.84 6.65
C ALA A 74 -24.15 -2.47 5.26
N PRO A 75 -22.99 -3.03 4.85
CA PRO A 75 -22.41 -2.72 3.55
C PRO A 75 -23.34 -3.19 2.42
N GLU A 76 -23.50 -2.35 1.39
CA GLU A 76 -24.35 -2.65 0.23
C GLU A 76 -23.85 -3.84 -0.61
N ASP A 77 -22.53 -4.06 -0.62
CA ASP A 77 -21.84 -5.04 -1.44
C ASP A 77 -20.57 -5.53 -0.73
N HIS A 78 -20.01 -6.67 -1.17
CA HIS A 78 -18.68 -7.15 -0.75
C HIS A 78 -18.36 -6.92 0.75
N PRO A 79 -19.08 -7.56 1.68
CA PRO A 79 -18.89 -7.35 3.12
C PRO A 79 -17.48 -7.72 3.60
N HIS A 80 -16.75 -8.53 2.82
CA HIS A 80 -15.35 -8.91 3.07
C HIS A 80 -14.35 -7.78 2.77
N HIS A 81 -14.69 -6.77 1.96
CA HIS A 81 -13.83 -5.58 1.79
C HIS A 81 -13.87 -4.70 3.05
N LYS A 82 -12.75 -4.67 3.78
CA LYS A 82 -12.60 -3.92 5.05
C LYS A 82 -11.99 -2.53 4.81
N GLY A 83 -11.47 -1.87 5.86
CA GLY A 83 -10.77 -0.59 5.72
C GLY A 83 -9.42 -0.79 5.02
N ILE A 84 -8.28 -0.88 5.73
CA ILE A 84 -6.99 -1.31 5.14
C ILE A 84 -6.69 -2.74 5.60
N TRP A 85 -6.43 -3.67 4.67
CA TRP A 85 -6.20 -5.09 4.99
C TRP A 85 -5.13 -5.74 4.10
N VAL A 86 -4.71 -6.94 4.52
CA VAL A 86 -3.86 -7.85 3.75
C VAL A 86 -4.61 -9.19 3.66
N ALA A 87 -5.01 -9.59 2.46
CA ALA A 87 -5.58 -10.89 2.15
C ALA A 87 -5.55 -11.11 0.64
N VAL A 88 -5.23 -12.32 0.19
CA VAL A 88 -5.31 -12.73 -1.21
C VAL A 88 -6.39 -13.80 -1.35
N ASP A 89 -6.79 -14.10 -2.58
CA ASP A 89 -7.72 -15.19 -2.92
C ASP A 89 -7.26 -16.51 -2.31
N GLU A 90 -6.50 -17.32 -3.04
CA GLU A 90 -6.22 -18.69 -2.67
C GLU A 90 -4.76 -18.87 -2.25
N VAL A 91 -4.58 -19.49 -1.08
CA VAL A 91 -3.29 -20.03 -0.63
C VAL A 91 -3.49 -21.48 -0.22
N ASN A 92 -2.88 -22.42 -0.95
CA ASN A 92 -3.11 -23.86 -0.82
C ASN A 92 -4.62 -24.21 -0.71
N GLU A 93 -5.42 -23.84 -1.71
CA GLU A 93 -6.87 -24.14 -1.81
C GLU A 93 -7.78 -23.41 -0.79
N VAL A 94 -7.21 -22.56 0.08
CA VAL A 94 -7.98 -21.79 1.06
C VAL A 94 -8.16 -20.35 0.60
N ASP A 95 -9.41 -19.94 0.43
CA ASP A 95 -9.82 -18.60 0.02
C ASP A 95 -9.83 -17.61 1.21
N PHE A 96 -8.81 -16.77 1.32
CA PHE A 96 -8.71 -15.75 2.38
C PHE A 96 -9.33 -14.41 1.98
N TRP A 97 -9.55 -14.15 0.69
CA TRP A 97 -10.12 -12.90 0.18
C TRP A 97 -11.59 -12.78 0.55
N ALA A 98 -12.38 -13.80 0.22
CA ALA A 98 -13.80 -13.85 0.49
C ALA A 98 -14.15 -14.32 1.92
N GLU A 99 -13.15 -14.34 2.82
CA GLU A 99 -13.31 -14.70 4.24
C GLU A 99 -13.75 -16.15 4.49
N LYS A 100 -13.49 -17.07 3.55
CA LYS A 100 -13.70 -18.51 3.77
C LYS A 100 -12.60 -19.10 4.68
N GLY A 101 -11.37 -18.63 4.51
CA GLY A 101 -10.23 -18.84 5.39
C GLY A 101 -10.11 -17.74 6.45
N LYS A 102 -9.54 -18.10 7.61
CA LYS A 102 -9.34 -17.18 8.73
C LYS A 102 -7.89 -16.71 8.82
N ILE A 103 -7.69 -15.40 8.87
CA ILE A 103 -6.42 -14.78 9.22
C ILE A 103 -6.50 -14.37 10.69
N LYS A 104 -5.88 -15.15 11.57
CA LYS A 104 -5.89 -14.90 13.02
C LYS A 104 -4.69 -14.03 13.40
N ASN A 105 -4.93 -12.86 14.01
CA ASN A 105 -3.84 -12.15 14.67
C ASN A 105 -3.37 -12.93 15.90
N SER A 106 -2.06 -13.11 16.02
CA SER A 106 -1.40 -13.80 17.14
C SER A 106 -0.59 -12.86 18.01
N GLU A 107 -0.02 -11.80 17.41
CA GLU A 107 0.76 -10.81 18.15
C GLU A 107 0.58 -9.41 17.54
N VAL A 108 0.64 -8.41 18.43
CA VAL A 108 0.91 -7.02 18.10
C VAL A 108 1.98 -6.50 19.05
N LYS A 109 3.11 -6.09 18.49
CA LYS A 109 4.24 -5.48 19.19
C LYS A 109 4.39 -4.01 18.78
N ILE A 110 4.35 -3.10 19.75
CA ILE A 110 4.64 -1.68 19.50
C ILE A 110 6.16 -1.48 19.55
N ILE A 111 6.78 -1.24 18.39
CA ILE A 111 8.23 -1.04 18.27
C ILE A 111 8.61 0.39 18.65
N LYS A 112 7.83 1.37 18.19
CA LYS A 112 8.01 2.79 18.49
C LYS A 112 6.65 3.43 18.69
N ALA A 113 6.27 3.61 19.96
CA ALA A 113 4.96 4.11 20.35
C ALA A 113 4.74 5.59 20.00
N ALA A 114 5.80 6.39 19.88
CA ALA A 114 5.70 7.82 19.58
C ALA A 114 6.83 8.26 18.62
N GLY A 115 6.50 9.03 17.58
CA GLY A 115 7.49 9.70 16.73
C GLY A 115 7.00 10.08 15.33
N ASN A 116 7.93 10.16 14.38
CA ASN A 116 7.67 10.26 12.94
C ASN A 116 8.72 9.42 12.20
N PRO A 117 8.49 8.12 11.97
CA PRO A 117 7.23 7.42 12.15
C PRO A 117 6.99 6.91 13.58
N GLY A 118 5.73 6.57 13.88
CA GLY A 118 5.37 5.54 14.86
C GLY A 118 5.42 4.16 14.19
N VAL A 119 5.81 3.12 14.92
CA VAL A 119 6.07 1.78 14.34
C VAL A 119 5.45 0.68 15.19
N MET A 120 4.73 -0.23 14.54
CA MET A 120 4.24 -1.47 15.12
C MET A 120 4.57 -2.66 14.23
N GLN A 121 4.65 -3.84 14.81
CA GLN A 121 4.72 -5.11 14.11
C GLN A 121 3.50 -5.96 14.47
N VAL A 122 2.92 -6.61 13.48
CA VAL A 122 1.82 -7.54 13.65
C VAL A 122 2.23 -8.91 13.13
N THR A 123 1.75 -9.96 13.80
CA THR A 123 1.95 -11.34 13.36
C THR A 123 0.59 -12.01 13.18
N ASN A 124 0.30 -12.39 11.95
CA ASN A 124 -0.97 -12.94 11.50
C ASN A 124 -0.77 -14.37 10.97
N GLN A 125 -1.61 -15.29 11.42
CA GLN A 125 -1.58 -16.69 11.01
C GLN A 125 -2.73 -16.96 10.04
N TRP A 126 -2.40 -17.37 8.83
CA TRP A 126 -3.36 -17.72 7.79
C TRP A 126 -3.69 -19.20 7.96
N LEU A 127 -4.86 -19.49 8.51
CA LEU A 127 -5.21 -20.83 8.99
C LEU A 127 -5.78 -21.69 7.85
N GLY A 128 -5.28 -22.93 7.77
CA GLY A 128 -5.88 -23.96 6.93
C GLY A 128 -7.14 -24.56 7.54
N ALA A 129 -7.77 -25.48 6.81
CA ALA A 129 -8.98 -26.18 7.26
C ALA A 129 -8.79 -26.99 8.56
N ASP A 130 -7.54 -27.39 8.86
CA ASP A 130 -7.16 -28.08 10.10
C ASP A 130 -6.92 -27.12 11.29
N GLY A 131 -7.12 -25.81 11.09
CA GLY A 131 -6.89 -24.77 12.08
C GLY A 131 -5.41 -24.44 12.32
N LYS A 132 -4.47 -25.03 11.56
CA LYS A 132 -3.04 -24.75 11.67
C LYS A 132 -2.61 -23.67 10.67
N PRO A 133 -1.57 -22.87 10.96
CA PRO A 133 -1.08 -21.87 10.03
C PRO A 133 -0.46 -22.51 8.77
N ILE A 134 -0.98 -22.18 7.58
CA ILE A 134 -0.35 -22.46 6.29
C ILE A 134 0.85 -21.53 6.11
N VAL A 135 0.63 -20.25 6.38
CA VAL A 135 1.65 -19.21 6.33
C VAL A 135 1.51 -18.29 7.55
N THR A 136 2.64 -17.85 8.08
CA THR A 136 2.69 -16.79 9.10
C THR A 136 3.17 -15.51 8.42
N GLU A 137 2.32 -14.49 8.45
CA GLU A 137 2.60 -13.14 7.98
C GLU A 137 3.13 -12.32 9.17
N THR A 138 4.33 -11.75 9.04
CA THR A 138 4.87 -10.74 9.96
C THR A 138 4.99 -9.43 9.20
N THR A 139 4.29 -8.41 9.66
CA THR A 139 4.21 -7.12 8.97
C THR A 139 4.70 -6.01 9.88
N VAL A 140 5.74 -5.28 9.47
CA VAL A 140 6.17 -4.03 10.11
C VAL A 140 5.44 -2.87 9.45
N ILE A 141 4.64 -2.17 10.24
CA ILE A 141 3.83 -1.03 9.81
C ILE A 141 4.46 0.24 10.40
N SER A 142 4.98 1.11 9.53
CA SER A 142 5.46 2.43 9.91
C SER A 142 4.48 3.50 9.47
N ILE A 143 4.10 4.40 10.37
CA ILE A 143 3.08 5.43 10.15
C ILE A 143 3.72 6.79 10.37
N TYR A 144 3.65 7.64 9.34
CA TYR A 144 4.29 8.96 9.32
C TYR A 144 3.28 10.08 9.58
N ALA A 145 3.78 11.23 10.03
CA ALA A 145 2.96 12.40 10.36
C ALA A 145 2.13 12.92 9.17
N ASN A 146 2.60 12.68 7.94
CA ASN A 146 1.88 13.02 6.72
C ASN A 146 0.87 11.95 6.27
N ARG A 147 0.55 10.95 7.09
CA ARG A 147 -0.40 9.85 6.76
C ARG A 147 0.08 8.93 5.63
N LEU A 148 1.39 8.85 5.41
CA LEU A 148 1.99 7.69 4.74
C LEU A 148 2.03 6.52 5.73
N LEU A 149 1.56 5.36 5.30
CA LEU A 149 1.82 4.07 5.92
C LEU A 149 2.73 3.27 5.00
N THR A 150 3.72 2.60 5.58
CA THR A 150 4.55 1.63 4.85
C THR A 150 4.39 0.27 5.49
N TYR A 151 4.15 -0.74 4.66
CA TYR A 151 4.00 -2.14 5.04
C TYR A 151 5.21 -2.91 4.54
N ASP A 152 6.01 -3.45 5.45
CA ASP A 152 7.07 -4.42 5.15
C ASP A 152 6.58 -5.79 5.60
N ILE A 153 6.12 -6.60 4.65
CA ILE A 153 5.36 -7.84 4.86
C ILE A 153 6.30 -9.02 4.58
N THR A 154 6.47 -9.90 5.56
CA THR A 154 7.15 -11.19 5.42
C THR A 154 6.16 -12.32 5.61
N PHE A 155 5.94 -13.09 4.57
CA PHE A 155 5.25 -14.37 4.61
C PHE A 155 6.25 -15.49 4.84
N LYS A 156 6.06 -16.29 5.89
CA LYS A 156 6.86 -17.50 6.15
C LYS A 156 6.00 -18.73 6.04
N ALA A 157 6.35 -19.63 5.11
CA ALA A 157 5.70 -20.92 4.98
C ALA A 157 5.85 -21.74 6.28
N GLY A 158 4.80 -22.48 6.65
CA GLY A 158 4.86 -23.45 7.73
C GLY A 158 5.67 -24.70 7.36
N ASP A 159 5.29 -25.84 7.92
CA ASP A 159 6.00 -27.11 7.74
C ASP A 159 5.75 -27.77 6.36
N LYS A 160 4.82 -27.22 5.58
CA LYS A 160 4.48 -27.67 4.23
C LYS A 160 4.80 -26.58 3.21
N PRO A 161 5.04 -26.95 1.93
CA PRO A 161 5.10 -25.99 0.85
C PRO A 161 3.83 -25.13 0.78
N VAL A 162 3.99 -23.88 0.34
CA VAL A 162 2.91 -22.90 0.18
C VAL A 162 2.88 -22.41 -1.26
N VAL A 163 1.70 -22.26 -1.82
CA VAL A 163 1.46 -21.70 -3.15
C VAL A 163 0.49 -20.54 -3.00
N PHE A 164 0.90 -19.35 -3.46
CA PHE A 164 -0.02 -18.25 -3.72
C PHE A 164 -0.42 -18.32 -5.19
N GLU A 165 -1.71 -18.47 -5.47
CA GLU A 165 -2.21 -18.71 -6.82
C GLU A 165 -2.19 -17.47 -7.72
N ASP A 166 -2.28 -17.69 -9.04
CA ASP A 166 -2.48 -16.60 -10.00
C ASP A 166 -3.93 -16.09 -9.91
N THR A 167 -4.10 -14.92 -9.29
CA THR A 167 -5.42 -14.32 -9.08
C THR A 167 -5.37 -12.80 -9.22
N LYS A 168 -6.52 -12.20 -9.52
CA LYS A 168 -6.76 -10.75 -9.48
C LYS A 168 -7.28 -10.26 -8.12
N GLU A 169 -7.62 -11.15 -7.19
CA GLU A 169 -8.24 -10.80 -5.91
C GLU A 169 -7.17 -10.73 -4.80
N GLY A 170 -6.93 -9.54 -4.22
CA GLY A 170 -5.86 -9.31 -3.25
C GLY A 170 -4.78 -8.34 -3.73
N LEU A 171 -3.71 -8.09 -2.96
CA LEU A 171 -3.35 -8.62 -1.64
C LEU A 171 -3.46 -7.53 -0.56
N PHE A 172 -2.74 -6.42 -0.75
CA PHE A 172 -2.78 -5.26 0.14
C PHE A 172 -3.80 -4.26 -0.38
N GLY A 173 -4.77 -3.86 0.45
CA GLY A 173 -5.96 -3.20 -0.06
C GLY A 173 -6.59 -2.18 0.87
N ILE A 174 -7.38 -1.29 0.26
CA ILE A 174 -8.29 -0.37 0.93
C ILE A 174 -9.66 -0.31 0.24
N ARG A 175 -10.72 -0.11 1.03
CA ARG A 175 -12.10 0.11 0.53
C ARG A 175 -12.50 1.56 0.74
N LEU A 176 -12.65 2.29 -0.35
CA LEU A 176 -13.03 3.69 -0.33
C LEU A 176 -14.52 3.89 0.01
N PRO A 177 -14.87 5.01 0.66
CA PRO A 177 -16.25 5.37 0.94
C PRO A 177 -17.01 5.67 -0.35
N ASN A 178 -18.34 5.58 -0.28
CA ASN A 178 -19.20 5.61 -1.46
C ASN A 178 -19.02 6.87 -2.31
N GLY A 179 -18.92 8.05 -1.68
CA GLY A 179 -18.75 9.32 -2.40
C GLY A 179 -17.43 9.46 -3.18
N MET A 180 -16.39 8.69 -2.83
CA MET A 180 -15.09 8.74 -3.52
C MET A 180 -14.99 7.78 -4.71
N ARG A 181 -16.04 7.01 -5.01
CA ARG A 181 -16.02 6.00 -6.05
C ARG A 181 -16.07 6.65 -7.43
N GLU A 182 -15.43 6.06 -8.43
CA GLU A 182 -15.38 6.59 -9.80
C GLU A 182 -16.72 6.38 -10.52
N LYS A 183 -17.51 5.38 -10.09
CA LYS A 183 -18.90 5.26 -10.52
C LYS A 183 -19.80 6.41 -10.04
N GLU A 184 -19.31 7.21 -9.09
CA GLU A 184 -19.93 8.45 -8.63
C GLU A 184 -19.13 9.63 -9.21
N GLU A 185 -18.36 10.36 -8.39
CA GLU A 185 -17.55 11.53 -8.81
C GLU A 185 -16.04 11.36 -8.54
N GLY A 186 -15.62 10.16 -8.17
CA GLY A 186 -14.21 9.83 -7.94
C GLY A 186 -13.40 9.76 -9.24
N SER A 187 -12.08 9.75 -9.08
CA SER A 187 -11.11 9.70 -10.16
C SER A 187 -9.92 8.84 -9.77
N VAL A 188 -9.36 8.16 -10.77
CA VAL A 188 -8.14 7.36 -10.65
C VAL A 188 -7.08 7.90 -11.60
N GLU A 189 -5.85 7.95 -11.13
CA GLU A 189 -4.69 8.39 -11.91
C GLU A 189 -3.44 7.60 -11.51
N ASN A 190 -2.60 7.20 -12.46
CA ASN A 190 -1.32 6.56 -12.16
C ASN A 190 -0.12 7.49 -12.31
N ASN A 191 1.07 6.95 -12.00
CA ASN A 191 2.33 7.69 -12.06
C ASN A 191 2.69 8.34 -13.41
N THR A 192 2.07 7.90 -14.50
CA THR A 192 2.27 8.47 -15.86
C THR A 192 1.14 9.39 -16.31
N GLY A 193 0.16 9.66 -15.45
CA GLY A 193 -0.99 10.50 -15.74
C GLY A 193 -2.14 9.79 -16.48
N ILE A 194 -2.09 8.45 -16.63
CA ILE A 194 -3.21 7.68 -17.21
C ILE A 194 -4.35 7.67 -16.20
N LYS A 195 -5.54 8.06 -16.66
CA LYS A 195 -6.74 8.20 -15.84
C LYS A 195 -7.72 7.06 -15.99
N GLY A 196 -8.56 6.88 -14.98
CA GLY A 196 -9.71 5.98 -15.01
C GLY A 196 -9.39 4.55 -14.59
N THR A 197 -10.34 3.89 -13.93
CA THR A 197 -10.17 2.50 -13.47
C THR A 197 -10.00 1.53 -14.63
N LYS A 198 -10.67 1.77 -15.77
CA LYS A 198 -10.60 0.93 -16.97
C LYS A 198 -9.17 0.78 -17.49
N ASP A 199 -8.43 1.89 -17.61
CA ASP A 199 -7.10 1.89 -18.19
C ASP A 199 -6.01 1.51 -17.19
N ASN A 200 -6.34 1.54 -15.90
CA ASN A 200 -5.44 1.22 -14.79
C ASN A 200 -5.64 -0.20 -14.22
N TRP A 201 -6.76 -0.85 -14.48
CA TRP A 201 -7.05 -2.20 -13.98
C TRP A 201 -6.02 -3.22 -14.46
N GLY A 202 -5.39 -3.91 -13.51
CA GLY A 202 -4.40 -4.97 -13.77
C GLY A 202 -3.08 -4.48 -14.35
N LYS A 203 -2.85 -3.16 -14.44
CA LYS A 203 -1.61 -2.61 -15.01
C LYS A 203 -0.49 -2.56 -13.98
N PRO A 204 0.74 -2.96 -14.35
CA PRO A 204 1.89 -2.73 -13.51
C PRO A 204 2.33 -1.26 -13.59
N THR A 205 2.36 -0.60 -12.44
CA THR A 205 2.78 0.80 -12.30
C THR A 205 3.37 1.04 -10.90
N GLU A 206 4.18 2.08 -10.76
CA GLU A 206 4.84 2.43 -9.49
C GLU A 206 3.83 2.82 -8.41
N TRP A 207 2.79 3.55 -8.80
CA TRP A 207 1.70 3.93 -7.90
C TRP A 207 0.45 4.29 -8.70
N ILE A 208 -0.68 4.12 -8.03
CA ILE A 208 -1.98 4.64 -8.45
C ILE A 208 -2.53 5.49 -7.32
N ASP A 209 -3.13 6.63 -7.65
CA ASP A 209 -3.94 7.45 -6.77
C ASP A 209 -5.42 7.29 -7.09
N TYR A 210 -6.25 7.23 -6.05
CA TYR A 210 -7.69 7.18 -6.14
C TYR A 210 -8.27 8.24 -5.21
N TYR A 211 -8.80 9.31 -5.80
CA TYR A 211 -9.36 10.45 -5.08
C TYR A 211 -10.80 10.72 -5.48
N GLY A 212 -11.52 11.45 -4.63
CA GLY A 212 -12.90 11.84 -4.90
C GLY A 212 -13.48 12.72 -3.81
N PRO A 213 -14.70 13.25 -4.03
CA PRO A 213 -15.30 14.19 -3.11
C PRO A 213 -15.88 13.50 -1.87
N LEU A 214 -15.68 14.14 -0.72
CA LEU A 214 -16.44 13.90 0.52
C LEU A 214 -16.70 15.24 1.20
N HIS A 215 -17.95 15.51 1.59
CA HIS A 215 -18.31 16.70 2.35
C HIS A 215 -17.79 18.02 1.75
N GLY A 216 -17.79 18.14 0.42
CA GLY A 216 -17.36 19.36 -0.30
C GLY A 216 -15.84 19.53 -0.43
N LYS A 217 -15.02 18.54 -0.07
CA LYS A 217 -13.57 18.53 -0.30
C LYS A 217 -13.13 17.27 -1.04
N LEU A 218 -11.98 17.33 -1.70
CA LEU A 218 -11.34 16.15 -2.28
C LEU A 218 -10.42 15.49 -1.27
N TYR A 219 -10.47 14.16 -1.23
CA TYR A 219 -9.54 13.32 -0.50
C TYR A 219 -9.03 12.24 -1.44
N GLY A 220 -7.81 11.76 -1.21
CA GLY A 220 -7.24 10.70 -2.02
C GLY A 220 -6.46 9.68 -1.21
N VAL A 221 -6.33 8.51 -1.82
CA VAL A 221 -5.48 7.43 -1.33
C VAL A 221 -4.64 6.93 -2.48
N ALA A 222 -3.32 6.91 -2.28
CA ALA A 222 -2.39 6.31 -3.21
C ALA A 222 -1.86 4.98 -2.67
N LEU A 223 -1.87 3.93 -3.51
CA LEU A 223 -1.16 2.68 -3.28
C LEU A 223 0.15 2.69 -4.08
N MET A 224 1.23 2.24 -3.45
CA MET A 224 2.59 2.35 -3.99
C MET A 224 3.30 1.00 -3.96
N ASP A 225 3.89 0.60 -5.08
CA ASP A 225 4.70 -0.60 -5.23
C ASP A 225 6.16 -0.31 -4.92
N SER A 226 6.85 -1.24 -4.26
CA SER A 226 8.30 -1.13 -4.08
C SER A 226 9.04 -1.77 -5.26
N PRO A 227 10.06 -1.11 -5.84
CA PRO A 227 10.92 -1.74 -6.84
C PRO A 227 11.78 -2.89 -6.26
N GLN A 228 11.78 -3.08 -4.94
CA GLN A 228 12.43 -4.21 -4.26
C GLN A 228 11.56 -5.47 -4.22
N ASN A 229 10.28 -5.37 -4.60
CA ASN A 229 9.42 -6.54 -4.72
C ASN A 229 9.95 -7.45 -5.84
N TYR A 230 9.78 -8.77 -5.67
CA TYR A 230 10.33 -9.75 -6.62
C TYR A 230 9.83 -9.58 -8.06
N LYS A 231 8.64 -8.99 -8.23
CA LYS A 231 8.12 -8.51 -9.51
C LYS A 231 7.22 -7.30 -9.28
N LYS A 232 7.03 -6.51 -10.34
CA LYS A 232 6.12 -5.35 -10.31
C LYS A 232 4.70 -5.81 -10.03
N SER A 233 4.05 -5.12 -9.10
CA SER A 233 2.67 -5.40 -8.71
C SER A 233 1.67 -4.83 -9.70
N ARG A 234 0.51 -5.47 -9.77
CA ARG A 234 -0.68 -5.06 -10.53
C ARG A 234 -1.75 -4.57 -9.55
N TYR A 235 -2.65 -3.73 -10.04
CA TYR A 235 -3.67 -3.09 -9.21
C TYR A 235 -5.06 -3.61 -9.56
N HIS A 236 -5.77 -4.12 -8.56
CA HIS A 236 -7.23 -4.31 -8.66
C HIS A 236 -7.91 -3.00 -8.24
N VAL A 237 -7.89 -2.01 -9.15
CA VAL A 237 -8.60 -0.74 -8.97
C VAL A 237 -9.95 -0.81 -9.68
N ARG A 238 -11.04 -0.54 -8.97
CA ARG A 238 -12.40 -0.66 -9.50
C ARG A 238 -13.22 0.58 -9.24
N ASN A 239 -14.06 0.92 -10.22
CA ASN A 239 -14.92 2.10 -10.16
C ASN A 239 -15.87 2.14 -8.95
N TYR A 240 -16.16 0.99 -8.34
CA TYR A 240 -16.99 0.89 -7.14
C TYR A 240 -16.18 1.02 -5.83
N GLY A 241 -14.93 1.47 -5.87
CA GLY A 241 -14.11 1.83 -4.69
C GLY A 241 -13.29 0.70 -4.07
N LEU A 242 -13.13 -0.43 -4.78
CA LEU A 242 -12.14 -1.45 -4.40
C LEU A 242 -10.79 -0.98 -4.93
N PHE A 243 -9.78 -0.97 -4.07
CA PHE A 243 -8.45 -0.55 -4.47
C PHE A 243 -7.38 -1.39 -3.78
N THR A 244 -6.79 -2.32 -4.53
CA THR A 244 -5.76 -3.22 -3.99
C THR A 244 -4.58 -3.37 -4.94
N ILE A 245 -3.47 -3.85 -4.38
CA ILE A 245 -2.21 -4.11 -5.08
C ILE A 245 -1.70 -5.51 -4.72
N SER A 246 -1.21 -6.22 -5.73
CA SER A 246 -0.70 -7.59 -5.60
C SER A 246 0.38 -7.84 -6.63
N PRO A 247 1.40 -8.66 -6.34
CA PRO A 247 2.29 -9.10 -7.37
C PRO A 247 1.64 -10.16 -8.27
N PHE A 248 0.51 -10.77 -7.92
CA PHE A 248 -0.05 -11.91 -8.66
C PHE A 248 -0.94 -11.50 -9.85
N GLY A 249 -1.42 -12.50 -10.60
CA GLY A 249 -2.49 -12.32 -11.58
C GLY A 249 -2.03 -12.10 -13.02
N ASP A 250 -0.86 -12.60 -13.42
CA ASP A 250 -0.39 -12.41 -14.80
C ASP A 250 -1.35 -13.04 -15.81
N HIS A 251 -1.85 -14.24 -15.53
CA HIS A 251 -2.88 -14.89 -16.34
C HIS A 251 -4.27 -14.24 -16.14
N SER A 252 -4.63 -13.95 -14.89
CA SER A 252 -5.93 -13.39 -14.51
C SER A 252 -6.21 -11.99 -15.07
N TYR A 253 -5.22 -11.09 -15.07
CA TYR A 253 -5.37 -9.71 -15.58
C TYR A 253 -5.21 -9.59 -17.10
N THR A 254 -4.66 -10.61 -17.76
CA THR A 254 -4.38 -10.56 -19.21
C THR A 254 -5.40 -11.33 -20.04
N ASN A 255 -6.52 -11.74 -19.44
CA ASN A 255 -7.50 -12.63 -20.08
C ASN A 255 -6.82 -13.88 -20.67
N LYS A 256 -5.96 -14.53 -19.87
CA LYS A 256 -5.26 -15.77 -20.21
C LYS A 256 -4.20 -15.65 -21.32
N LYS A 257 -3.85 -14.43 -21.74
CA LYS A 257 -2.80 -14.21 -22.75
C LYS A 257 -1.40 -14.47 -22.21
N SER A 258 -1.18 -14.21 -20.93
CA SER A 258 0.03 -14.61 -20.21
C SER A 258 -0.22 -15.92 -19.45
N PRO A 259 0.80 -16.79 -19.30
CA PRO A 259 0.68 -18.00 -18.49
C PRO A 259 0.49 -17.65 -17.01
N ALA A 260 -0.10 -18.58 -16.24
CA ALA A 260 -0.22 -18.42 -14.80
C ALA A 260 1.17 -18.47 -14.16
N ASP A 261 1.42 -17.59 -13.18
CA ASP A 261 2.68 -17.51 -12.44
C ASP A 261 2.44 -17.56 -10.92
N PRO A 262 2.00 -18.72 -10.40
CA PRO A 262 1.80 -18.91 -8.96
C PRO A 262 3.14 -18.83 -8.21
N LYS A 263 3.11 -18.23 -7.01
CA LYS A 263 4.31 -18.11 -6.16
C LYS A 263 4.43 -19.32 -5.23
N HIS A 264 5.37 -20.20 -5.56
CA HIS A 264 5.72 -21.35 -4.73
C HIS A 264 6.79 -20.99 -3.66
N LEU A 265 6.54 -21.43 -2.43
CA LEU A 265 7.47 -21.42 -1.31
C LEU A 265 7.71 -22.83 -0.81
N LYS A 266 8.97 -23.18 -0.59
CA LYS A 266 9.33 -24.40 0.16
C LYS A 266 8.91 -24.25 1.63
N ALA A 267 8.74 -25.37 2.33
CA ALA A 267 8.52 -25.36 3.77
C ALA A 267 9.58 -24.49 4.49
N GLY A 268 9.13 -23.66 5.44
CA GLY A 268 9.98 -22.72 6.18
C GLY A 268 10.53 -21.53 5.39
N ALA A 269 10.38 -21.48 4.07
CA ALA A 269 10.91 -20.38 3.25
C ALA A 269 10.09 -19.09 3.44
N THR A 270 10.74 -17.96 3.13
CA THR A 270 10.14 -16.63 3.29
C THR A 270 9.92 -15.92 1.97
N PHE A 271 8.90 -15.06 1.94
CA PHE A 271 8.55 -14.21 0.81
C PHE A 271 8.22 -12.81 1.32
N ASN A 272 8.92 -11.81 0.78
CA ASN A 272 8.83 -10.43 1.26
C ASN A 272 8.16 -9.53 0.22
N LEU A 273 7.29 -8.64 0.70
CA LEU A 273 6.65 -7.60 -0.09
C LEU A 273 6.65 -6.29 0.67
N LYS A 274 6.86 -5.19 -0.04
CA LYS A 274 6.83 -3.84 0.52
C LYS A 274 5.84 -2.97 -0.25
N TYR A 275 4.94 -2.33 0.48
CA TYR A 275 3.93 -1.45 -0.06
C TYR A 275 3.82 -0.14 0.71
N GLY A 276 3.43 0.91 0.00
CA GLY A 276 3.04 2.19 0.58
C GLY A 276 1.54 2.43 0.42
N LEU A 277 0.94 3.09 1.41
CA LEU A 277 -0.40 3.66 1.32
C LEU A 277 -0.33 5.09 1.85
N TYR A 278 -0.72 6.06 1.03
CA TYR A 278 -0.65 7.48 1.39
C TYR A 278 -2.02 8.13 1.29
N ILE A 279 -2.43 8.83 2.34
CA ILE A 279 -3.73 9.49 2.43
C ILE A 279 -3.53 11.00 2.38
N HIS A 280 -4.28 11.68 1.53
CA HIS A 280 -4.09 13.10 1.27
C HIS A 280 -5.41 13.86 1.04
N GLU A 281 -5.31 15.19 1.04
CA GLU A 281 -6.37 16.11 0.63
C GLU A 281 -6.02 16.69 -0.75
N GLY A 282 -7.04 16.88 -1.57
CA GLY A 282 -6.89 17.33 -2.97
C GLY A 282 -6.83 16.19 -3.99
N ASP A 283 -6.56 16.57 -5.24
CA ASP A 283 -6.24 15.64 -6.33
C ASP A 283 -4.79 15.12 -6.25
N THR A 284 -4.38 14.29 -7.22
CA THR A 284 -3.03 13.71 -7.33
C THR A 284 -1.89 14.74 -7.15
N ALA A 285 -2.05 15.92 -7.75
CA ALA A 285 -1.03 16.97 -7.77
C ALA A 285 -1.05 17.76 -6.45
N GLN A 286 -2.22 18.19 -6.00
CA GLN A 286 -2.43 18.91 -4.74
C GLN A 286 -1.99 18.07 -3.54
N GLY A 287 -2.30 16.77 -3.56
CA GLY A 287 -1.90 15.78 -2.56
C GLY A 287 -0.42 15.45 -2.56
N LYS A 288 0.33 15.88 -3.59
CA LYS A 288 1.77 15.64 -3.76
C LYS A 288 2.14 14.16 -3.77
N VAL A 289 1.33 13.33 -4.45
CA VAL A 289 1.49 11.87 -4.47
C VAL A 289 2.88 11.45 -4.94
N ALA A 290 3.43 12.09 -5.98
CA ALA A 290 4.78 11.83 -6.46
C ALA A 290 5.85 12.07 -5.38
N GLN A 291 5.69 13.11 -4.54
CA GLN A 291 6.63 13.38 -3.44
C GLN A 291 6.49 12.35 -2.31
N ALA A 292 5.26 11.93 -2.00
CA ALA A 292 5.01 10.86 -1.05
C ALA A 292 5.61 9.52 -1.51
N TYR A 293 5.57 9.24 -2.82
CA TYR A 293 6.26 8.08 -3.40
C TYR A 293 7.78 8.18 -3.24
N GLN A 294 8.39 9.34 -3.46
CA GLN A 294 9.82 9.53 -3.19
C GLN A 294 10.17 9.34 -1.70
N GLN A 295 9.31 9.80 -0.78
CA GLN A 295 9.47 9.50 0.64
C GLN A 295 9.39 8.00 0.90
N PHE A 296 8.39 7.30 0.34
CA PHE A 296 8.23 5.85 0.46
C PHE A 296 9.48 5.10 -0.01
N LEU A 297 10.02 5.45 -1.19
CA LEU A 297 11.26 4.86 -1.71
C LEU A 297 12.46 5.13 -0.79
N LYS A 298 12.58 6.33 -0.25
CA LYS A 298 13.67 6.70 0.66
C LYS A 298 13.62 5.91 1.98
N VAL A 299 12.44 5.77 2.58
CA VAL A 299 12.30 5.15 3.91
C VAL A 299 12.23 3.62 3.87
N THR A 300 11.87 3.04 2.72
CA THR A 300 11.83 1.58 2.52
C THR A 300 12.97 1.04 1.67
N GLY A 301 13.76 1.93 1.06
CA GLY A 301 14.95 1.64 0.26
C GLY A 301 15.95 0.73 0.97
N PRO A 302 16.80 0.02 0.22
CA PRO A 302 17.92 -0.69 0.83
C PRO A 302 18.73 0.33 1.64
N LYS A 303 18.94 0.03 2.93
CA LYS A 303 19.84 0.84 3.75
C LYS A 303 21.18 0.82 3.03
N SER A 304 21.65 1.99 2.59
CA SER A 304 23.00 2.10 2.08
C SER A 304 23.90 1.49 3.14
N ALA A 305 24.57 0.38 2.83
CA ALA A 305 25.63 -0.12 3.68
C ALA A 305 26.51 1.10 3.96
N ASP A 306 26.70 1.44 5.23
CA ASP A 306 27.58 2.54 5.64
C ASP A 306 28.81 2.44 4.76
N LYS A 307 29.03 3.47 3.92
CA LYS A 307 30.28 3.59 3.20
C LYS A 307 31.34 3.64 4.28
N LYS A 308 31.91 2.48 4.60
CA LYS A 308 33.15 2.36 5.35
C LYS A 308 34.06 3.32 4.62
N GLN A 309 34.35 4.44 5.27
CA GLN A 309 35.21 5.47 4.74
C GLN A 309 36.59 4.83 4.72
N THR A 310 36.88 4.07 3.66
CA THR A 310 38.21 3.54 3.39
C THR A 310 39.09 4.76 3.25
N ALA A 311 39.93 4.97 4.26
CA ALA A 311 40.94 5.99 4.27
C ALA A 311 41.67 5.99 2.92
N LYS A 312 41.75 7.17 2.29
CA LYS A 312 42.58 7.38 1.09
C LYS A 312 43.99 6.85 1.39
N PRO A 313 44.58 6.00 0.53
CA PRO A 313 46.00 5.71 0.61
C PRO A 313 46.78 7.02 0.42
N GLN A 314 47.66 7.35 1.37
CA GLN A 314 48.63 8.42 1.23
C GLN A 314 49.56 8.09 0.05
N THR A 315 49.53 8.93 -0.98
CA THR A 315 50.49 8.90 -2.08
C THR A 315 51.86 9.35 -1.59
N LYS A 316 52.83 8.43 -1.54
CA LYS A 316 54.25 8.78 -1.46
C LYS A 316 54.70 9.37 -2.80
N ALA A 317 55.28 10.56 -2.75
CA ALA A 317 55.86 11.25 -3.89
C ALA A 317 57.01 10.45 -4.51
N LYS A 318 57.05 10.36 -5.84
CA LYS A 318 58.25 10.00 -6.61
C LYS A 318 58.47 11.01 -7.74
N LYS A 319 59.74 11.39 -7.87
CA LYS A 319 60.34 12.45 -8.70
C LYS A 319 60.01 12.34 -10.20
N VAL A 320 59.89 13.51 -10.80
CA VAL A 320 59.71 13.81 -12.23
C VAL A 320 61.03 13.66 -12.99
N SER A 321 60.97 13.15 -14.22
CA SER A 321 61.84 13.56 -15.32
C SER A 321 61.00 13.73 -16.61
N ALA A 322 61.10 14.93 -17.20
CA ALA A 322 60.53 15.34 -18.50
C ALA A 322 61.27 14.65 -19.67
N ALA A 323 60.89 14.64 -20.96
CA ALA A 323 59.88 15.23 -21.87
C ALA A 323 60.00 14.41 -23.21
N PRO A 324 59.41 14.73 -24.40
CA PRO A 324 58.66 15.93 -24.83
C PRO A 324 57.33 15.67 -25.58
N GLN A 325 56.56 16.75 -25.75
CA GLN A 325 55.28 16.86 -26.47
C GLN A 325 55.43 17.15 -27.98
N LYS A 326 54.47 16.69 -28.80
CA LYS A 326 53.65 17.46 -29.79
C LYS A 326 52.87 16.51 -30.72
N PRO A 327 51.90 16.97 -31.54
CA PRO A 327 50.83 17.95 -31.33
C PRO A 327 49.41 17.39 -31.64
N ALA A 328 48.39 18.15 -31.25
CA ALA A 328 46.96 17.89 -31.51
C ALA A 328 46.47 18.44 -32.86
N ALA A 329 45.40 17.84 -33.41
CA ALA A 329 44.24 18.46 -34.11
C ALA A 329 43.40 17.38 -34.85
N PRO A 330 42.16 17.65 -35.31
CA PRO A 330 41.06 18.38 -34.66
C PRO A 330 39.70 17.65 -34.73
N ALA A 331 38.74 18.17 -33.97
CA ALA A 331 37.34 17.76 -33.95
C ALA A 331 36.60 18.05 -35.27
N LYS A 332 35.68 17.15 -35.66
CA LYS A 332 34.66 17.40 -36.69
C LYS A 332 33.27 17.52 -36.04
N LYS A 333 32.63 18.65 -36.34
CA LYS A 333 31.21 18.96 -36.17
C LYS A 333 30.35 17.97 -36.97
N VAL A 334 29.18 17.62 -36.45
CA VAL A 334 28.05 17.18 -37.29
C VAL A 334 26.80 17.96 -36.89
N ALA A 335 26.07 18.34 -37.94
CA ALA A 335 24.99 19.29 -38.02
C ALA A 335 23.67 18.84 -37.37
N VAL A 336 22.89 19.86 -37.01
CA VAL A 336 21.46 19.83 -36.70
C VAL A 336 20.67 19.86 -38.02
N ALA A 337 19.57 19.11 -38.09
CA ALA A 337 18.45 19.41 -38.99
C ALA A 337 17.11 19.08 -38.31
N PRO A 338 16.03 19.84 -38.58
CA PRO A 338 14.78 19.81 -37.81
C PRO A 338 13.66 19.05 -38.54
N GLN A 339 12.73 18.44 -37.80
CA GLN A 339 11.40 18.14 -38.34
C GLN A 339 10.30 18.54 -37.36
N LYS A 340 9.46 19.47 -37.84
CA LYS A 340 8.12 19.77 -37.35
C LYS A 340 7.18 18.73 -37.93
N GLU A 341 6.34 18.13 -37.10
CA GLU A 341 5.16 17.40 -37.58
C GLU A 341 3.93 17.99 -36.89
N LYS A 342 2.96 18.39 -37.71
CA LYS A 342 1.69 19.00 -37.29
C LYS A 342 0.71 17.87 -36.94
N SER A 343 0.18 17.85 -35.73
CA SER A 343 -0.93 16.98 -35.33
C SER A 343 -2.26 17.52 -35.89
N ALA A 344 -2.99 16.67 -36.62
CA ALA A 344 -4.37 16.92 -37.04
C ALA A 344 -5.37 16.68 -35.87
N PRO A 345 -6.59 17.22 -35.93
CA PRO A 345 -7.59 17.09 -34.86
C PRO A 345 -8.18 15.67 -34.81
N VAL A 346 -8.37 15.14 -33.61
CA VAL A 346 -9.00 13.83 -33.35
C VAL A 346 -10.51 14.02 -33.23
N GLU A 347 -11.30 13.27 -34.00
CA GLU A 347 -12.76 13.21 -33.88
C GLU A 347 -13.20 12.41 -32.63
N PRO A 348 -14.33 12.77 -31.99
CA PRO A 348 -14.81 12.09 -30.79
C PRO A 348 -15.38 10.69 -31.08
N ILE A 349 -14.95 9.72 -30.27
CA ILE A 349 -15.39 8.32 -30.32
C ILE A 349 -16.81 8.21 -29.71
N PRO A 350 -17.76 7.50 -30.34
CA PRO A 350 -19.12 7.33 -29.81
C PRO A 350 -19.14 6.49 -28.52
N ALA A 351 -20.04 6.86 -27.61
CA ALA A 351 -20.27 6.18 -26.34
C ALA A 351 -20.66 4.72 -26.58
N THR A 352 -19.89 3.78 -26.03
CA THR A 352 -20.22 2.36 -26.00
C THR A 352 -20.63 1.95 -24.59
N GLU A 353 -21.72 1.20 -24.53
CA GLU A 353 -22.45 0.80 -23.33
C GLU A 353 -21.60 0.01 -22.32
N ALA A 354 -22.00 0.10 -21.05
CA ALA A 354 -21.35 -0.57 -19.94
C ALA A 354 -21.40 -2.11 -20.08
N VAL A 355 -20.23 -2.72 -20.31
CA VAL A 355 -20.09 -4.18 -20.25
C VAL A 355 -20.19 -4.62 -18.79
N SER A 356 -21.34 -5.18 -18.41
CA SER A 356 -21.45 -5.99 -17.20
C SER A 356 -20.60 -7.25 -17.37
N ASN A 357 -19.71 -7.54 -16.41
CA ASN A 357 -18.92 -8.77 -16.42
C ASN A 357 -19.57 -9.78 -15.45
N PRO A 358 -20.21 -10.85 -15.95
CA PRO A 358 -20.87 -11.86 -15.13
C PRO A 358 -19.91 -12.83 -14.41
N ASP A 359 -18.59 -12.75 -14.61
CA ASP A 359 -17.61 -13.70 -14.05
C ASP A 359 -17.16 -13.41 -12.60
N CYS A 360 -17.86 -12.54 -11.86
CA CYS A 360 -17.66 -12.42 -10.42
C CYS A 360 -18.42 -13.55 -9.70
N ASN A 361 -17.80 -14.71 -9.55
CA ASN A 361 -18.39 -15.87 -8.85
C ASN A 361 -18.41 -15.72 -7.30
N CYS A 362 -18.37 -14.48 -6.79
CA CYS A 362 -18.30 -14.15 -5.37
C CYS A 362 -19.67 -13.80 -4.74
N CYS A 363 -20.75 -13.80 -5.52
CA CYS A 363 -22.10 -13.50 -5.03
C CYS A 363 -22.96 -14.77 -5.05
N PRO A 364 -23.56 -15.21 -3.92
CA PRO A 364 -24.70 -16.12 -4.00
C PRO A 364 -25.83 -15.40 -4.76
N ALA A 365 -26.42 -16.07 -5.75
CA ALA A 365 -27.54 -15.54 -6.52
C ALA A 365 -28.65 -15.04 -5.58
N PRO A 366 -29.34 -13.93 -5.90
CA PRO A 366 -30.42 -13.44 -5.06
C PRO A 366 -31.51 -14.52 -4.97
N VAL A 367 -31.88 -14.86 -3.74
CA VAL A 367 -32.98 -15.78 -3.44
C VAL A 367 -34.25 -15.21 -4.06
N GLN A 368 -34.67 -15.75 -5.19
CA GLN A 368 -36.00 -15.49 -5.75
C GLN A 368 -37.04 -15.99 -4.74
N ARG A 369 -37.72 -15.07 -4.06
CA ARG A 369 -38.93 -15.41 -3.29
C ARG A 369 -39.96 -15.98 -4.26
N ARG A 370 -40.20 -17.30 -4.19
CA ARG A 370 -41.34 -17.94 -4.87
C ARG A 370 -42.62 -17.28 -4.35
N ARG A 371 -43.32 -16.54 -5.23
CA ARG A 371 -44.70 -16.12 -4.98
C ARG A 371 -45.55 -17.39 -4.94
N GLY A 372 -46.13 -17.68 -3.78
CA GLY A 372 -47.04 -18.81 -3.60
C GLY A 372 -48.29 -18.63 -4.46
N LEU A 373 -48.64 -19.68 -5.21
CA LEU A 373 -49.98 -19.84 -5.78
C LEU A 373 -50.97 -20.11 -4.64
N PHE A 374 -51.80 -19.13 -4.32
CA PHE A 374 -53.07 -19.39 -3.63
C PHE A 374 -54.13 -19.76 -4.67
N ARG A 375 -54.47 -21.05 -4.75
CA ARG A 375 -55.70 -21.52 -5.42
C ARG A 375 -56.90 -21.18 -4.54
N LEU A 376 -57.72 -20.23 -4.97
CA LEU A 376 -59.08 -20.06 -4.49
C LEU A 376 -59.99 -21.07 -5.21
N ARG A 377 -60.46 -22.10 -4.48
CA ARG A 377 -61.66 -22.86 -4.86
C ARG A 377 -62.87 -21.94 -4.68
N ARG A 378 -63.65 -21.71 -5.74
CA ARG A 378 -65.03 -21.22 -5.64
C ARG A 378 -65.97 -22.39 -5.91
N ASN A 379 -66.87 -22.63 -4.95
CA ASN A 379 -68.09 -23.40 -5.12
C ASN A 379 -69.06 -22.61 -6.01
N ARG A 380 -69.52 -23.21 -7.10
CA ARG A 380 -70.92 -23.51 -7.43
C ARG A 380 -70.99 -24.12 -8.83
#